data_AF-A0AAU5XHC9-F1
#
_entry.id   AF-A0AAU5XHC9-F1
#
_cell.length_a   1.000
_cell.length_b   1.000
_cell.length_c   1.000
_cell.angle_alpha   90.00
_cell.angle_beta   90.00
_cell.angle_gamma   90.00
#
_symmetry.space_group_name_H-M   'P 1'
#
loop_
_entity.id
_entity.type
_entity.pdbx_description
1 polymer ?
#
loop_
_entity_poly.entity_id
_entity_poly.type
_entity_poly.pdbx_seq_one_letter_code
_entity_poly.pdbx_strand_id
1 'polypeptide(L)' 'MSAEPKIGDVRFSDSGEIEVFDGTAWGPYRQIPDDAGVVLRDRAEE' A
#
# COMPACT_ATOMS: atom_id res chain seq x y z
N MET A 1 -25.93 6.38 -4.78
CA MET A 1 -25.02 6.20 -5.93
C MET A 1 -23.70 5.73 -5.36
N SER A 2 -23.25 4.51 -5.69
CA SER A 2 -21.90 4.10 -5.34
C SER A 2 -21.00 4.70 -6.42
N ALA A 3 -20.21 5.71 -6.04
CA ALA A 3 -19.23 6.29 -6.95
C ALA A 3 -18.23 5.18 -7.35
N GLU A 4 -17.78 5.21 -8.59
CA GLU A 4 -16.71 4.32 -9.04
C GLU A 4 -15.50 4.51 -8.12
N PRO A 5 -14.89 3.41 -7.63
CA PRO A 5 -13.76 3.51 -6.73
C PRO A 5 -12.56 4.16 -7.43
N LYS A 6 -11.86 5.02 -6.71
CA LYS A 6 -10.66 5.72 -7.16
C LYS A 6 -9.43 5.02 -6.61
N ILE A 7 -8.31 5.15 -7.32
CA ILE A 7 -7.02 4.64 -6.84
C ILE A 7 -6.75 5.21 -5.44
N GLY A 8 -6.47 4.33 -4.49
CA GLY A 8 -6.25 4.70 -3.09
C GLY A 8 -7.51 4.75 -2.22
N ASP A 9 -8.71 4.50 -2.77
CA ASP A 9 -9.90 4.30 -1.94
C ASP A 9 -9.69 3.09 -1.02
N VAL A 10 -10.19 3.21 0.21
CA VAL A 10 -10.03 2.22 1.27
C VAL A 10 -11.40 1.68 1.67
N ARG A 11 -11.50 0.36 1.83
CA ARG A 11 -12.70 -0.29 2.38
C ARG A 11 -12.32 -1.40 3.35
N PHE A 12 -13.32 -1.86 4.11
CA PHE A 12 -13.23 -3.07 4.92
C PHE A 12 -13.88 -4.24 4.16
N SER A 13 -13.17 -5.36 4.07
CA SER A 13 -13.74 -6.61 3.58
C SER A 13 -14.73 -7.19 4.60
N ASP A 14 -15.51 -8.18 4.18
CA ASP A 14 -16.45 -8.89 5.08
C ASP A 14 -15.72 -9.62 6.22
N SER A 15 -14.44 -9.96 6.02
CA SER A 15 -13.55 -10.55 7.02
C SER A 15 -12.92 -9.50 7.97
N GLY A 16 -13.21 -8.21 7.77
CA GLY A 16 -12.68 -7.12 8.57
C GLY A 16 -11.27 -6.67 8.16
N GLU A 17 -10.76 -7.15 7.03
CA GLU A 17 -9.44 -6.74 6.52
C GLU A 17 -9.55 -5.42 5.76
N ILE A 18 -8.47 -4.63 5.78
CA ILE A 18 -8.40 -3.39 5.01
C ILE A 18 -8.00 -3.73 3.58
N GLU A 19 -8.80 -3.29 2.61
CA GLU A 19 -8.51 -3.38 1.20
C GLU A 19 -8.36 -1.98 0.58
N VAL A 20 -7.44 -1.87 -0.38
CA VAL A 20 -7.21 -0.64 -1.16
C VAL A 20 -7.45 -0.90 -2.63
N PHE A 21 -8.09 0.03 -3.30
CA PHE A 21 -8.28 -0.02 -4.73
C PHE A 21 -7.02 0.44 -5.46
N ASP A 22 -6.42 -0.47 -6.25
CA ASP A 22 -5.22 -0.19 -7.04
C ASP A 22 -5.54 0.49 -8.39
N GLY A 23 -6.82 0.70 -8.70
CA GLY A 23 -7.28 1.22 -10.00
C GLY A 23 -7.88 0.14 -10.90
N THR A 24 -7.57 -1.13 -10.62
CA THR A 24 -8.12 -2.28 -11.34
C THR A 24 -8.96 -3.17 -10.43
N ALA A 25 -8.50 -3.41 -9.20
CA ALA A 25 -9.16 -4.27 -8.24
C ALA A 25 -8.89 -3.81 -6.81
N TRP A 26 -9.72 -4.29 -5.89
CA TRP A 26 -9.47 -4.21 -4.46
C TRP A 26 -8.49 -5.31 -4.07
N GLY A 27 -7.42 -4.93 -3.38
CA GLY A 27 -6.44 -5.85 -2.84
C GLY A 27 -6.16 -5.56 -1.37
N PRO A 28 -5.58 -6.51 -0.62
CA PRO A 28 -5.25 -6.30 0.78
C PRO A 28 -4.27 -5.13 0.92
N TYR A 29 -4.48 -4.30 1.95
CA TYR A 29 -3.54 -3.26 2.32
C TYR A 29 -2.25 -3.90 2.82
N ARG A 30 -1.31 -4.16 1.90
CA ARG A 30 0.06 -4.51 2.29
C ARG A 30 0.68 -3.23 2.83
N GLN A 31 0.92 -3.20 4.14
CA GLN A 31 1.97 -2.34 4.67
C GLN A 31 3.23 -2.68 3.86
N ILE A 32 3.69 -1.75 3.02
CA ILE A 32 5.08 -1.76 2.58
C ILE A 32 5.88 -1.96 3.88
N PRO A 33 6.72 -3.00 4.01
CA PRO A 33 7.51 -3.18 5.22
C PRO A 33 8.15 -1.83 5.54
N ASP A 34 7.86 -1.32 6.74
CA ASP A 34 8.37 -0.06 7.27
C ASP A 34 9.88 -0.10 7.04
N ASP A 35 10.35 0.76 6.13
CA ASP A 35 11.72 0.90 5.67
C ASP A 35 12.61 -0.30 6.05
N ALA A 36 12.54 -1.39 5.27
CA ALA A 36 13.54 -2.45 5.36
C ALA A 36 14.87 -1.85 4.85
N GLY A 37 15.48 -1.06 5.74
CA GLY A 37 16.64 -0.20 5.59
C GLY A 37 16.99 0.12 4.15
N VAL A 38 16.65 1.32 3.69
CA VAL A 38 17.40 1.93 2.59
C VAL A 38 18.86 1.99 3.04
N VAL A 39 19.66 0.99 2.68
CA VAL A 39 21.11 1.04 2.81
C VAL A 39 21.58 2.08 1.81
N LEU A 40 21.67 3.34 2.26
CA LEU A 40 22.61 4.27 1.66
C LEU A 40 23.96 3.55 1.76
N ARG A 41 24.52 3.12 0.61
CA ARG A 41 25.92 2.75 0.56
C ARG A 41 26.67 4.01 0.98
N ASP A 42 27.09 4.04 2.24
CA ASP A 42 28.06 5.00 2.72
C ASP A 42 29.31 4.80 1.86
N ARG A 43 29.45 5.65 0.84
CA ARG A 43 30.69 5.72 0.09
C ARG A 43 31.64 6.50 0.96
N ALA A 44 32.19 5.82 1.96
CA ALA A 44 33.42 6.22 2.59
C ALA A 44 34.50 6.23 1.49
N GLU A 45 34.81 7.42 0.97
CA GLU A 45 36.04 7.66 0.23
C GLU A 45 36.78 8.80 0.95
N GLU A 46 37.66 8.35 1.85
CA GLU A 46 38.98 8.84 2.29
C GLU A 46 39.27 10.35 2.32
#